data_AF-A2GAB8-F1
#
_entry.id   AF-A2GAB8-F1
#
_cell.length_a   1.000
_cell.length_b   1.000
_cell.length_c   1.000
_cell.angle_alpha   90.00
_cell.angle_beta   90.00
_cell.angle_gamma   90.00
#
_symmetry.space_group_name_H-M   'P 1'
#
loop_
_entity.id
_entity.type
_entity.pdbx_description
1 polymer ?
#
loop_
_entity_poly.entity_id
_entity_poly.type
_entity_poly.pdbx_seq_one_letter_code
_entity_poly.pdbx_strand_id
1 'polypeptide(L)'
;MYQTTPTDDTNINSLDSTFNSEEIISILKPILAKNINSEKLKTNILSKVIKELKETSLAMKTDRINRRIQQITNMINDTSPNRRSDEEINMRLNAVLSEIFDILSFVQMLSGLNPQGAKDFKICVNFLEAFHFLYKIMQMIKWVRPIPRQVHALRDSFETSCMQIFTSILNQNIMNFDCQETLNNCLSILLEVDVKGVYSQNMIPPLRVYYEKIQYEAFKANPTIFQLNAVLGQAMRNRNLTDLTKYIDMLEVAPTDPRKVFILISKMGQMPELKQCVINAALKCRSPDALCQAYQFFHDNVEIQQQYLTVLANISSNWLNQLLTYLSRKFGPDSTDHISSEHQVRSSYSQMRKMVDRLGEEMKRYIFQTMAESDSLQSIFLLYKSGNIDLNSNDDMFKDLLLIFNLIPVQ
;
A
#
# COMPACT_ATOMS: atom_id res chain seq x y z
N MET A 1 -48.67 37.14 23.28
CA MET A 1 -47.94 38.42 23.34
C MET A 1 -46.81 38.28 24.32
N TYR A 2 -45.56 38.25 23.85
CA TYR A 2 -44.43 39.05 24.34
C TYR A 2 -43.18 38.63 23.52
N GLN A 3 -42.84 39.55 22.61
CA GLN A 3 -41.56 39.87 21.96
C GLN A 3 -40.44 38.81 21.93
N THR A 4 -40.20 38.28 20.73
CA THR A 4 -38.89 37.81 20.27
C THR A 4 -38.04 39.01 19.87
N THR A 5 -36.97 39.28 20.61
CA THR A 5 -35.82 40.07 20.11
C THR A 5 -35.06 39.26 19.07
N PRO A 6 -34.65 39.84 17.94
CA PRO A 6 -33.77 39.19 16.97
C PRO A 6 -32.34 39.27 17.49
N THR A 7 -31.75 38.14 17.86
CA THR A 7 -30.28 38.03 17.87
C THR A 7 -29.87 37.78 16.42
N ASP A 8 -29.63 38.89 15.71
CA ASP A 8 -28.55 38.97 14.73
C ASP A 8 -27.27 38.40 15.37
N ASP A 9 -26.44 37.76 14.54
CA ASP A 9 -25.15 37.13 14.84
C ASP A 9 -25.14 35.60 14.76
N THR A 10 -25.48 35.06 13.59
CA THR A 10 -24.94 33.75 13.18
C THR A 10 -24.52 33.78 11.71
N ASN A 11 -23.33 33.25 11.44
CA ASN A 11 -22.81 32.81 10.12
C ASN A 11 -22.13 33.82 9.17
N ILE A 12 -21.17 34.62 9.65
CA ILE A 12 -20.18 35.27 8.75
C ILE A 12 -18.73 34.81 8.99
N ASN A 13 -18.42 34.07 10.07
CA ASN A 13 -17.03 33.81 10.45
C ASN A 13 -16.53 32.36 10.25
N SER A 14 -16.25 31.95 9.00
CA SER A 14 -15.32 30.82 8.77
C SER A 14 -14.48 30.83 7.48
N LEU A 15 -14.55 31.90 6.67
CA LEU A 15 -13.68 32.08 5.48
C LEU A 15 -12.85 33.37 5.43
N ASP A 16 -13.10 34.37 6.30
CA ASP A 16 -12.43 35.70 6.22
C ASP A 16 -11.35 36.02 7.28
N SER A 17 -11.00 35.09 8.18
CA SER A 17 -10.14 35.44 9.31
C SER A 17 -8.63 35.40 9.05
N THR A 18 -8.13 36.00 7.95
CA THR A 18 -6.72 36.46 7.85
C THR A 18 -6.45 37.44 6.69
N PHE A 19 -7.13 38.60 6.71
CA PHE A 19 -7.19 39.67 5.67
C PHE A 19 -8.29 39.40 4.64
N ASN A 20 -9.34 40.23 4.67
CA ASN A 20 -10.44 40.17 3.72
C ASN A 20 -9.88 40.42 2.32
N SER A 21 -9.82 39.36 1.52
CA SER A 21 -9.25 39.42 0.17
C SER A 21 -9.98 40.45 -0.68
N GLU A 22 -11.27 40.65 -0.43
CA GLU A 22 -12.09 41.66 -1.08
C GLU A 22 -11.73 43.09 -0.66
N GLU A 23 -11.31 43.32 0.59
CA GLU A 23 -10.82 44.63 1.05
C GLU A 23 -9.50 44.99 0.36
N ILE A 24 -8.55 44.05 0.28
CA ILE A 24 -7.27 44.29 -0.42
C ILE A 24 -7.52 44.54 -1.92
N ILE A 25 -8.38 43.73 -2.56
CA ILE A 25 -8.72 43.91 -3.98
C ILE A 25 -9.46 45.23 -4.22
N SER A 26 -10.37 45.62 -3.33
CA SER A 26 -11.14 46.87 -3.45
C SER A 26 -10.28 48.13 -3.25
N ILE A 27 -9.20 48.05 -2.47
CA ILE A 27 -8.18 49.10 -2.35
C ILE A 27 -7.23 49.10 -3.57
N LEU A 28 -6.84 47.93 -4.06
CA LEU A 28 -5.87 47.79 -5.16
C LEU A 28 -6.44 48.25 -6.51
N LYS A 29 -7.72 47.94 -6.79
CA LYS A 29 -8.41 48.32 -8.04
C LYS A 29 -8.32 49.83 -8.35
N PRO A 30 -8.71 50.76 -7.46
CA PRO A 30 -8.63 52.19 -7.73
C PRO A 30 -7.17 52.70 -7.83
N ILE A 31 -6.24 52.11 -7.07
CA ILE A 31 -4.81 52.46 -7.17
C ILE A 31 -4.24 52.07 -8.53
N LEU A 32 -4.54 50.87 -9.02
CA LEU A 32 -4.10 50.42 -10.35
C LEU A 32 -4.79 51.21 -11.46
N ALA A 33 -6.06 51.56 -11.30
CA ALA A 33 -6.79 52.41 -12.24
C ALA A 33 -6.18 53.81 -12.38
N LYS A 34 -5.66 54.38 -11.28
CA LYS A 34 -5.03 55.71 -11.25
C LYS A 34 -3.60 55.72 -11.77
N ASN A 35 -2.84 54.64 -11.60
CA ASN A 35 -1.39 54.64 -11.82
C ASN A 35 -0.92 53.82 -13.04
N ILE A 36 -1.79 53.01 -13.64
CA ILE A 36 -1.46 52.17 -14.79
C ILE A 36 -2.46 52.46 -15.90
N ASN A 37 -2.00 52.70 -17.13
CA ASN A 37 -2.90 52.94 -18.26
C ASN A 37 -3.21 51.66 -19.07
N SER A 38 -2.38 50.63 -18.94
CA SER A 38 -2.58 49.35 -19.62
C SER A 38 -3.55 48.47 -18.86
N GLU A 39 -4.75 48.25 -19.42
CA GLU A 39 -5.73 47.31 -18.86
C GLU A 39 -5.16 45.88 -18.72
N LYS A 40 -4.41 45.41 -19.72
CA LYS A 40 -3.74 44.10 -19.66
C LYS A 40 -2.79 43.99 -18.45
N LEU A 41 -2.04 45.05 -18.14
CA LEU A 41 -1.15 45.07 -16.99
C LEU A 41 -1.92 45.13 -15.66
N LYS A 42 -3.01 45.90 -15.59
CA LYS A 42 -3.90 45.92 -14.40
C LYS A 42 -4.48 44.54 -14.12
N THR A 43 -5.01 43.86 -15.14
CA THR A 43 -5.58 42.52 -15.01
C THR A 43 -4.52 41.52 -14.56
N ASN A 44 -3.30 41.58 -15.11
CA ASN A 44 -2.19 40.71 -14.72
C ASN A 44 -1.73 40.93 -13.27
N ILE A 45 -1.67 42.18 -12.81
CA ILE A 45 -1.29 42.47 -11.41
C ILE A 45 -2.40 41.99 -10.46
N LEU A 46 -3.66 42.30 -10.76
CA LEU A 46 -4.80 41.84 -9.96
C LEU A 46 -4.88 40.32 -9.89
N SER A 47 -4.70 39.61 -11.01
CA SER A 47 -4.74 38.14 -11.01
C SER A 47 -3.60 37.55 -10.19
N LYS A 48 -2.40 38.14 -10.23
CA LYS A 48 -1.25 37.70 -9.42
C LYS A 48 -1.50 37.92 -7.92
N VAL A 49 -1.99 39.11 -7.53
CA VAL A 49 -2.28 39.42 -6.12
C VAL A 49 -3.41 38.52 -5.58
N ILE A 50 -4.48 38.31 -6.36
CA ILE A 50 -5.57 37.41 -5.98
C ILE A 50 -5.04 35.98 -5.77
N LYS A 51 -4.17 35.51 -6.67
CA LYS A 51 -3.54 34.20 -6.55
C LYS A 51 -2.69 34.09 -5.28
N GLU A 52 -1.83 35.06 -5.00
CA GLU A 52 -0.98 35.08 -3.80
C GLU A 52 -1.78 35.13 -2.50
N LEU A 53 -2.87 35.92 -2.46
CA LEU A 53 -3.79 35.97 -1.32
C LEU A 53 -4.49 34.62 -1.08
N LYS A 54 -5.01 33.99 -2.14
CA LYS A 54 -5.60 32.65 -2.06
C LYS A 54 -4.60 31.61 -1.55
N GLU A 55 -3.37 31.62 -2.05
CA GLU A 55 -2.32 30.68 -1.66
C GLU A 55 -1.88 30.87 -0.21
N THR A 56 -1.76 32.12 0.24
CA THR A 56 -1.39 32.46 1.62
C THR A 56 -2.49 32.08 2.61
N SER A 57 -3.75 32.41 2.31
CA SER A 57 -4.90 32.00 3.13
C SER A 57 -4.98 30.48 3.29
N LEU A 58 -4.81 29.74 2.19
CA LEU A 58 -4.78 28.27 2.23
C LEU A 58 -3.64 27.75 3.12
N ALA A 59 -2.43 28.30 2.97
CA ALA A 59 -1.28 27.93 3.79
C ALA A 59 -1.55 28.18 5.28
N MET A 60 -2.11 29.34 5.64
CA MET A 60 -2.43 29.66 7.03
C MET A 60 -3.49 28.70 7.63
N LYS A 61 -4.54 28.37 6.87
CA LYS A 61 -5.60 27.44 7.32
C LYS A 61 -5.07 26.01 7.47
N THR A 62 -4.28 25.54 6.52
CA THR A 62 -3.65 24.21 6.59
C THR A 62 -2.60 24.11 7.69
N ASP A 63 -1.80 25.15 7.94
CA ASP A 63 -0.86 25.20 9.06
C ASP A 63 -1.56 25.19 10.42
N ARG A 64 -2.73 25.81 10.52
CA ARG A 64 -3.58 25.73 11.72
C ARG A 64 -4.09 24.31 11.94
N ILE A 65 -4.60 23.65 10.90
CA ILE A 65 -5.06 22.24 10.96
C ILE A 65 -3.89 21.34 11.38
N ASN A 66 -2.73 21.45 10.73
CA ASN A 66 -1.54 20.67 11.02
C ASN A 66 -1.07 20.84 12.47
N ARG A 67 -1.03 22.08 12.98
CA ARG A 67 -0.69 22.36 14.38
C ARG A 67 -1.66 21.70 15.35
N ARG A 68 -2.96 21.71 15.06
CA ARG A 68 -3.97 21.07 15.91
C ARG A 68 -3.87 19.55 15.88
N ILE A 69 -3.64 18.94 14.71
CA ILE A 69 -3.37 17.49 14.61
C ILE A 69 -2.16 17.13 15.47
N GLN A 70 -1.06 17.86 15.37
CA GLN A 70 0.14 17.64 16.18
C GLN A 70 -0.13 17.78 17.68
N GLN A 71 -0.87 18.81 18.09
CA GLN A 71 -1.25 19.00 19.50
C GLN A 71 -2.07 17.81 20.03
N ILE A 72 -3.05 17.34 19.26
CA ILE A 72 -3.88 16.18 19.64
C ILE A 72 -3.03 14.91 19.71
N THR A 73 -2.13 14.68 18.74
CA THR A 73 -1.21 13.53 18.76
C THR A 73 -0.30 13.57 19.99
N ASN A 74 0.27 14.72 20.32
CA ASN A 74 1.09 14.89 21.52
C ASN A 74 0.28 14.62 22.79
N MET A 75 -0.97 15.09 22.86
CA MET A 75 -1.86 14.84 24.00
C MET A 75 -2.19 13.35 24.17
N ILE A 76 -2.42 12.60 23.08
CA ILE A 76 -2.72 11.17 23.15
C ILE A 76 -1.48 10.37 23.60
N ASN A 77 -0.29 10.81 23.18
CA ASN A 77 0.96 10.15 23.50
C ASN A 77 1.51 10.53 24.88
N ASP A 78 1.02 11.60 25.50
CA ASP A 78 1.42 12.02 26.83
C ASP A 78 0.95 10.99 27.87
N THR A 79 1.90 10.35 28.56
CA THR A 79 1.67 9.32 29.58
C THR A 79 1.40 9.91 30.98
N SER A 80 1.19 11.22 31.08
CA SER A 80 0.91 11.89 32.34
C SER A 80 -0.29 11.28 33.09
N PRO A 81 -0.22 11.15 34.43
CA PRO A 81 -1.30 10.60 35.25
C PRO A 81 -2.60 11.43 35.21
N ASN A 82 -2.54 12.67 34.72
CA ASN A 82 -3.71 13.48 34.35
C ASN A 82 -4.10 13.20 32.88
N ARG A 83 -4.36 11.93 32.53
CA ARG A 83 -4.91 11.60 31.22
C ARG A 83 -6.19 12.42 31.01
N ARG A 84 -6.15 13.29 30.01
CA ARG A 84 -7.36 14.02 29.61
C ARG A 84 -8.39 13.00 29.15
N SER A 85 -9.67 13.24 29.46
CA SER A 85 -10.73 12.30 29.12
C SER A 85 -10.79 12.07 27.61
N ASP A 86 -11.18 10.86 27.20
CA ASP A 86 -11.43 10.54 25.79
C ASP A 86 -12.45 11.51 25.16
N GLU A 87 -13.35 12.07 25.97
CA GLU A 87 -14.29 13.13 25.57
C GLU A 87 -13.59 14.42 25.11
N GLU A 88 -12.54 14.88 25.82
CA GLU A 88 -11.79 16.07 25.41
C GLU A 88 -11.03 15.82 24.09
N ILE A 89 -10.45 14.63 23.95
CA ILE A 89 -9.76 14.21 22.72
C ILE A 89 -10.75 14.18 21.55
N ASN A 90 -11.93 13.58 21.75
CA ASN A 90 -12.97 13.50 20.73
C ASN A 90 -13.53 14.87 20.34
N MET A 91 -13.77 15.78 21.29
CA MET A 91 -14.18 17.15 20.99
C MET A 91 -13.15 17.88 20.11
N ARG A 92 -11.86 17.76 20.42
CA ARG A 92 -10.80 18.40 19.63
C ARG A 92 -10.67 17.78 18.24
N LEU A 93 -10.81 16.45 18.12
CA LEU A 93 -10.84 15.77 16.83
C LEU A 93 -12.03 16.23 15.98
N ASN A 94 -13.22 16.36 16.56
CA ASN A 94 -14.41 16.86 15.87
C ASN A 94 -14.23 18.31 15.40
N ALA A 95 -13.55 19.16 16.19
CA ALA A 95 -13.25 20.53 15.76
C ALA A 95 -12.30 20.57 14.55
N VAL A 96 -11.30 19.69 14.49
CA VAL A 96 -10.43 19.56 13.31
C VAL A 96 -11.21 19.04 12.11
N LEU A 97 -12.07 18.05 12.33
CA LEU A 97 -12.91 17.47 11.27
C LEU A 97 -13.88 18.52 10.69
N SER A 98 -14.47 19.37 11.53
CA SER A 98 -15.33 20.48 11.09
C SER A 98 -14.58 21.45 10.18
N GLU A 99 -13.36 21.84 10.54
CA GLU A 99 -12.54 22.75 9.69
C GLU A 99 -12.15 22.12 8.35
N ILE A 100 -11.86 20.81 8.37
CA ILE A 100 -11.62 20.04 7.15
C ILE A 100 -12.89 20.04 6.29
N PHE A 101 -14.06 19.80 6.87
CA PHE A 101 -15.32 19.80 6.13
C PHE A 101 -15.69 21.16 5.58
N ASP A 102 -15.39 22.28 6.26
CA ASP A 102 -15.56 23.61 5.69
C ASP A 102 -14.75 23.79 4.39
N ILE A 103 -13.50 23.30 4.38
CA ILE A 103 -12.65 23.34 3.19
C ILE A 103 -13.25 22.46 2.08
N LEU A 104 -13.71 21.25 2.42
CA LEU A 104 -14.32 20.34 1.45
C LEU A 104 -15.64 20.87 0.91
N SER A 105 -16.46 21.54 1.72
CA SER A 105 -17.67 22.24 1.29
C SER A 105 -17.35 23.38 0.32
N PHE A 106 -16.27 24.14 0.56
CA PHE A 106 -15.80 25.12 -0.40
C PHE A 106 -15.39 24.48 -1.73
N VAL A 107 -14.68 23.34 -1.71
CA VAL A 107 -14.35 22.57 -2.93
C VAL A 107 -15.62 22.13 -3.66
N GLN A 108 -16.64 21.66 -2.95
CA GLN A 108 -17.91 21.25 -3.54
C GLN A 108 -18.65 22.43 -4.19
N MET A 109 -18.62 23.63 -3.59
CA MET A 109 -19.18 24.84 -4.19
C MET A 109 -18.39 25.25 -5.44
N LEU A 110 -17.05 25.34 -5.33
CA LEU A 110 -16.17 25.72 -6.44
C LEU A 110 -16.28 24.75 -7.61
N SER A 111 -16.48 23.47 -7.36
CA SER A 111 -16.62 22.45 -8.41
C SER A 111 -18.01 22.39 -9.06
N GLY A 112 -19.00 23.09 -8.49
CA GLY A 112 -20.38 23.01 -8.96
C GLY A 112 -21.16 21.79 -8.43
N LEU A 113 -20.56 20.99 -7.56
CA LEU A 113 -21.26 19.90 -6.85
C LEU A 113 -22.32 20.43 -5.86
N ASN A 114 -22.13 21.65 -5.36
CA ASN A 114 -23.10 22.39 -4.56
C ASN A 114 -23.47 23.72 -5.24
N PRO A 115 -24.36 23.69 -6.25
CA PRO A 115 -24.69 24.88 -7.05
C PRO A 115 -25.45 25.94 -6.23
N GLN A 116 -26.25 25.53 -5.24
CA GLN A 116 -26.99 26.45 -4.38
C GLN A 116 -26.02 27.21 -3.47
N GLY A 117 -25.10 26.51 -2.79
CA GLY A 117 -24.05 27.15 -2.01
C GLY A 117 -23.18 28.08 -2.85
N ALA A 118 -22.78 27.64 -4.06
CA ALA A 118 -22.02 28.50 -4.96
C ALA A 118 -22.77 29.82 -5.30
N LYS A 119 -24.09 29.75 -5.50
CA LYS A 119 -24.93 30.93 -5.72
C LYS A 119 -25.01 31.83 -4.50
N ASP A 120 -25.25 31.26 -3.33
CA ASP A 120 -25.43 32.00 -2.07
C ASP A 120 -24.14 32.74 -1.68
N PHE A 121 -22.99 32.10 -1.89
CA PHE A 121 -21.66 32.65 -1.61
C PHE A 121 -21.02 33.36 -2.82
N LYS A 122 -21.74 33.53 -3.94
CA LYS A 122 -21.27 34.18 -5.18
C LYS A 122 -19.95 33.61 -5.72
N ILE A 123 -19.75 32.30 -5.59
CA ILE A 123 -18.56 31.59 -6.07
C ILE A 123 -18.73 31.30 -7.56
N CYS A 124 -17.74 31.70 -8.36
CA CYS A 124 -17.67 31.31 -9.77
C CYS A 124 -17.21 29.85 -9.87
N VAL A 125 -18.05 29.00 -10.47
CA VAL A 125 -17.79 27.55 -10.59
C VAL A 125 -16.64 27.29 -11.55
N ASN A 126 -15.65 26.53 -11.10
CA ASN A 126 -14.53 26.04 -11.89
C ASN A 126 -14.09 24.65 -11.36
N PHE A 127 -14.59 23.60 -12.01
CA PHE A 127 -14.34 22.22 -11.56
C PHE A 127 -12.86 21.79 -11.68
N LEU A 128 -12.11 22.34 -12.65
CA LEU A 128 -10.68 22.06 -12.79
C LEU A 128 -9.89 22.72 -11.66
N GLU A 129 -10.17 23.99 -11.34
CA GLU A 129 -9.55 24.66 -10.19
C GLU A 129 -9.88 23.92 -8.88
N ALA A 130 -11.13 23.50 -8.70
CA ALA A 130 -11.55 22.72 -7.53
C ALA A 130 -10.81 21.37 -7.43
N PHE A 131 -10.62 20.66 -8.54
CA PHE A 131 -9.91 19.38 -8.58
C PHE A 131 -8.45 19.54 -8.11
N HIS A 132 -7.72 20.49 -8.71
CA HIS A 132 -6.32 20.74 -8.33
C HIS A 132 -6.20 21.27 -6.91
N PHE A 133 -7.15 22.10 -6.48
CA PHE A 133 -7.20 22.61 -5.11
C PHE A 133 -7.39 21.49 -4.09
N LEU A 134 -8.29 20.53 -4.37
CA LEU A 134 -8.49 19.35 -3.52
C LEU A 134 -7.22 18.51 -3.39
N TYR A 135 -6.55 18.23 -4.50
CA TYR A 135 -5.27 17.51 -4.50
C TYR A 135 -4.21 18.25 -3.68
N LYS A 136 -4.10 19.57 -3.85
CA LYS A 136 -3.18 20.42 -3.06
C LYS A 136 -3.48 20.33 -1.55
N ILE A 137 -4.75 20.35 -1.14
CA ILE A 137 -5.13 20.20 0.28
C ILE A 137 -4.66 18.85 0.82
N MET A 138 -4.85 17.76 0.07
CA MET A 138 -4.38 16.43 0.49
C MET A 138 -2.87 16.38 0.70
N GLN A 139 -2.09 17.10 -0.12
CA GLN A 139 -0.63 17.18 0.05
C GLN A 139 -0.21 18.06 1.24
N MET A 140 -1.00 19.10 1.56
CA MET A 140 -0.67 20.05 2.62
C MET A 140 -1.01 19.55 4.03
N ILE A 141 -2.03 18.70 4.19
CA ILE A 141 -2.37 18.11 5.49
C ILE A 141 -1.37 17.01 5.84
N LYS A 142 -0.62 17.20 6.93
CA LYS A 142 0.43 16.29 7.38
C LYS A 142 -0.06 15.44 8.55
N TRP A 143 -0.07 14.12 8.35
CA TRP A 143 -0.41 13.14 9.38
C TRP A 143 0.85 12.73 10.17
N VAL A 144 0.86 13.00 11.47
CA VAL A 144 2.00 12.74 12.38
C VAL A 144 2.20 11.23 12.56
N ARG A 145 3.43 10.72 12.34
CA ARG A 145 3.75 9.29 12.50
C ARG A 145 4.52 9.02 13.80
N PRO A 146 4.22 7.93 14.53
CA PRO A 146 3.12 6.99 14.32
C PRO A 146 1.75 7.64 14.62
N ILE A 147 0.74 7.32 13.81
CA ILE A 147 -0.59 7.91 13.92
C ILE A 147 -1.37 7.18 15.03
N PRO A 148 -1.87 7.86 16.08
CA PRO A 148 -2.73 7.23 17.07
C PRO A 148 -4.04 6.73 16.47
N ARG A 149 -4.65 5.67 17.03
CA ARG A 149 -5.89 5.07 16.51
C ARG A 149 -7.03 6.06 16.32
N GLN A 150 -7.18 7.03 17.23
CA GLN A 150 -8.22 8.06 17.14
C GLN A 150 -7.97 9.02 15.97
N VAL A 151 -6.70 9.34 15.69
CA VAL A 151 -6.30 10.20 14.56
C VAL A 151 -6.39 9.43 13.23
N HIS A 152 -6.24 8.11 13.25
CA HIS A 152 -6.48 7.26 12.07
C HIS A 152 -7.91 7.40 11.54
N ALA A 153 -8.92 7.39 12.42
CA ALA A 153 -10.31 7.57 11.99
C ALA A 153 -10.55 8.95 11.32
N LEU A 154 -9.93 10.01 11.86
CA LEU A 154 -9.96 11.35 11.27
C LEU A 154 -9.34 11.36 9.86
N ARG A 155 -8.16 10.73 9.71
CA ARG A 155 -7.48 10.59 8.42
C ARG A 155 -8.32 9.83 7.41
N ASP A 156 -8.86 8.69 7.80
CA ASP A 156 -9.66 7.84 6.92
C ASP A 156 -10.93 8.56 6.45
N SER A 157 -11.57 9.33 7.33
CA SER A 157 -12.73 10.17 7.00
C SER A 157 -12.38 11.27 5.99
N PHE A 158 -11.26 11.96 6.19
CA PHE A 158 -10.77 12.98 5.25
C PHE A 158 -10.43 12.38 3.89
N GLU A 159 -9.62 11.33 3.84
CA GLU A 159 -9.20 10.68 2.59
C GLU A 159 -10.42 10.14 1.84
N THR A 160 -11.35 9.48 2.53
CA THR A 160 -12.60 8.98 1.91
C THR A 160 -13.42 10.11 1.30
N SER A 161 -13.58 11.22 2.03
CA SER A 161 -14.36 12.38 1.54
C SER A 161 -13.70 13.03 0.33
N CYS A 162 -12.38 13.18 0.32
CA CYS A 162 -11.64 13.68 -0.84
C CYS A 162 -11.85 12.77 -2.06
N MET A 163 -11.74 11.45 -1.87
CA MET A 163 -11.92 10.48 -2.96
C MET A 163 -13.35 10.50 -3.53
N GLN A 164 -14.36 10.68 -2.69
CA GLN A 164 -15.76 10.87 -3.12
C GLN A 164 -15.95 12.18 -3.90
N ILE A 165 -15.33 13.28 -3.45
CA ILE A 165 -15.41 14.56 -4.15
C ILE A 165 -14.70 14.49 -5.50
N PHE A 166 -13.48 13.96 -5.58
CA PHE A 166 -12.79 13.73 -6.86
C PHE A 166 -13.66 12.92 -7.83
N THR A 167 -14.27 11.84 -7.33
CA THR A 167 -15.14 10.97 -8.13
C THR A 167 -16.31 11.76 -8.68
N SER A 168 -16.95 12.55 -7.83
CA SER A 168 -18.13 13.34 -8.18
C SER A 168 -17.79 14.43 -9.19
N ILE A 169 -16.66 15.13 -9.00
CA ILE A 169 -16.16 16.14 -9.95
C ILE A 169 -16.00 15.51 -11.33
N LEU A 170 -15.28 14.39 -11.42
CA LEU A 170 -14.99 13.75 -12.71
C LEU A 170 -16.24 13.17 -13.37
N ASN A 171 -17.07 12.46 -12.61
CA ASN A 171 -18.28 11.83 -13.14
C ASN A 171 -19.28 12.86 -13.68
N GLN A 172 -19.42 14.02 -13.01
CA GLN A 172 -20.34 15.07 -13.46
C GLN A 172 -19.80 15.92 -14.61
N ASN A 173 -18.47 16.10 -14.69
CA ASN A 173 -17.85 17.04 -15.62
C ASN A 173 -17.16 16.37 -16.81
N ILE A 174 -17.32 15.07 -17.03
CA ILE A 174 -16.60 14.36 -18.11
C ILE A 174 -16.81 14.98 -19.49
N MET A 175 -18.01 15.49 -19.77
CA MET A 175 -18.36 16.15 -21.04
C MET A 175 -17.88 17.61 -21.12
N ASN A 176 -17.42 18.17 -20.00
CA ASN A 176 -16.99 19.57 -19.87
C ASN A 176 -15.46 19.70 -19.95
N PHE A 177 -14.72 18.61 -20.16
CA PHE A 177 -13.29 18.69 -20.42
C PHE A 177 -13.04 19.18 -21.84
N ASP A 178 -12.30 20.29 -21.96
CA ASP A 178 -11.98 20.91 -23.26
C ASP A 178 -11.13 20.00 -24.16
N CYS A 179 -10.31 19.13 -23.56
CA CYS A 179 -9.47 18.19 -24.29
C CYS A 179 -9.10 16.95 -23.46
N GLN A 180 -8.64 15.91 -24.17
CA GLN A 180 -8.19 14.65 -23.58
C GLN A 180 -6.97 14.82 -22.67
N GLU A 181 -6.08 15.78 -22.96
CA GLU A 181 -4.87 16.02 -22.17
C GLU A 181 -5.20 16.47 -20.75
N THR A 182 -6.15 17.40 -20.58
CA THR A 182 -6.60 17.87 -19.26
C THR A 182 -7.22 16.73 -18.46
N LEU A 183 -8.02 15.87 -19.09
CA LEU A 183 -8.57 14.68 -18.44
C LEU A 183 -7.46 13.73 -18.00
N ASN A 184 -6.48 13.46 -18.87
CA ASN A 184 -5.34 12.61 -18.54
C ASN A 184 -4.55 13.14 -17.36
N ASN A 185 -4.29 14.44 -17.29
CA ASN A 185 -3.60 15.06 -16.16
C ASN A 185 -4.37 14.84 -14.85
N CYS A 186 -5.70 15.01 -14.84
CA CYS A 186 -6.53 14.72 -13.67
C CYS A 186 -6.50 13.24 -13.28
N LEU A 187 -6.54 12.32 -14.26
CA LEU A 187 -6.49 10.89 -14.02
C LEU A 187 -5.10 10.43 -13.53
N SER A 188 -4.02 11.04 -14.01
CA SER A 188 -2.66 10.79 -13.52
C SER A 188 -2.50 11.21 -12.06
N ILE A 189 -3.06 12.35 -11.65
CA ILE A 189 -3.11 12.76 -10.24
C ILE A 189 -3.81 11.69 -9.39
N LEU A 190 -4.87 11.06 -9.90
CA LEU A 190 -5.56 10.00 -9.17
C LEU A 190 -4.73 8.75 -8.96
N LEU A 191 -3.79 8.43 -9.85
CA LEU A 191 -2.89 7.29 -9.67
C LEU A 191 -2.02 7.44 -8.42
N GLU A 192 -1.66 8.67 -8.05
CA GLU A 192 -0.83 8.94 -6.89
C GLU A 192 -1.57 8.69 -5.57
N VAL A 193 -2.88 8.93 -5.57
CA VAL A 193 -3.74 8.71 -4.39
C VAL A 193 -4.35 7.30 -4.37
N ASP A 194 -4.44 6.62 -5.51
CA ASP A 194 -4.98 5.27 -5.64
C ASP A 194 -3.93 4.17 -5.37
N VAL A 195 -3.42 4.17 -4.14
CA VAL A 195 -2.39 3.22 -3.68
C VAL A 195 -2.85 1.75 -3.82
N LYS A 196 -4.16 1.50 -3.73
CA LYS A 196 -4.74 0.14 -3.79
C LYS A 196 -5.13 -0.29 -5.21
N GLY A 197 -5.18 0.63 -6.18
CA GLY A 197 -5.60 0.37 -7.56
C GLY A 197 -7.10 0.16 -7.75
N VAL A 198 -7.93 0.37 -6.73
CA VAL A 198 -9.37 0.03 -6.75
C VAL A 198 -10.27 1.22 -7.06
N TYR A 199 -9.70 2.42 -7.23
CA TYR A 199 -10.48 3.64 -7.38
C TYR A 199 -11.41 3.66 -8.61
N SER A 200 -11.06 2.92 -9.67
CA SER A 200 -11.87 2.81 -10.89
C SER A 200 -13.33 2.39 -10.63
N GLN A 201 -13.58 1.67 -9.54
CA GLN A 201 -14.91 1.20 -9.16
C GLN A 201 -15.89 2.34 -8.84
N ASN A 202 -15.39 3.50 -8.44
CA ASN A 202 -16.20 4.68 -8.11
C ASN A 202 -16.60 5.48 -9.35
N MET A 203 -15.95 5.25 -10.50
CA MET A 203 -16.20 5.99 -11.73
C MET A 203 -17.39 5.43 -12.51
N ILE A 204 -18.04 6.30 -13.31
CA ILE A 204 -19.03 5.88 -14.31
C ILE A 204 -18.39 4.95 -15.36
N PRO A 205 -19.15 4.04 -16.01
CA PRO A 205 -18.57 2.98 -16.85
C PRO A 205 -17.59 3.45 -17.94
N PRO A 206 -17.86 4.52 -18.71
CA PRO A 206 -16.93 4.97 -19.74
C PRO A 206 -15.59 5.47 -19.17
N LEU A 207 -15.66 6.27 -18.10
CA LEU A 207 -14.47 6.81 -17.43
C LEU A 207 -13.69 5.71 -16.71
N ARG A 208 -14.40 4.76 -16.12
CA ARG A 208 -13.82 3.57 -15.49
C ARG A 208 -12.93 2.83 -16.47
N VAL A 209 -13.45 2.44 -17.64
CA VAL A 209 -12.68 1.71 -18.65
C VAL A 209 -11.45 2.52 -19.10
N TYR A 210 -11.60 3.83 -19.23
CA TYR A 210 -10.49 4.71 -19.60
C TYR A 210 -9.41 4.78 -18.51
N TYR A 211 -9.81 4.97 -17.25
CA TYR A 211 -8.89 5.02 -16.12
C TYR A 211 -8.22 3.67 -15.84
N GLU A 212 -8.93 2.55 -15.99
CA GLU A 212 -8.34 1.20 -15.87
C GLU A 212 -7.19 0.99 -16.87
N LYS A 213 -7.28 1.54 -18.09
CA LYS A 213 -6.17 1.53 -19.06
C LYS A 213 -4.99 2.39 -18.60
N ILE A 214 -5.24 3.55 -18.00
CA ILE A 214 -4.18 4.42 -17.46
C ILE A 214 -3.49 3.75 -16.26
N GLN A 215 -4.25 3.16 -15.35
CA GLN A 215 -3.74 2.38 -14.22
C GLN A 215 -2.88 1.21 -14.69
N TYR A 216 -3.33 0.49 -15.72
CA TYR A 216 -2.54 -0.56 -16.34
C TYR A 216 -1.16 -0.07 -16.78
N GLU A 217 -1.14 0.97 -17.61
CA GLU A 217 0.09 1.52 -18.16
C GLU A 217 1.04 2.05 -17.08
N ALA A 218 0.51 2.53 -15.96
CA ALA A 218 1.31 3.00 -14.82
C ALA A 218 1.86 1.85 -13.96
N PHE A 219 1.06 0.81 -13.72
CA PHE A 219 1.43 -0.29 -12.83
C PHE A 219 2.22 -1.40 -13.53
N LYS A 220 2.33 -1.37 -14.85
CA LYS A 220 2.84 -2.50 -15.61
C LYS A 220 4.26 -2.95 -15.30
N ALA A 221 5.13 -2.02 -14.91
CA ALA A 221 6.53 -2.33 -14.69
C ALA A 221 6.82 -3.04 -13.35
N ASN A 222 6.12 -2.67 -12.27
CA ASN A 222 6.32 -3.27 -10.93
C ASN A 222 5.13 -2.97 -10.00
N PRO A 223 4.00 -3.70 -10.13
CA PRO A 223 2.83 -3.44 -9.29
C PRO A 223 3.08 -3.88 -7.85
N THR A 224 2.61 -3.12 -6.87
CA THR A 224 2.51 -3.60 -5.48
C THR A 224 1.53 -4.78 -5.38
N ILE A 225 1.51 -5.48 -4.25
CA ILE A 225 0.57 -6.58 -3.97
C ILE A 225 -0.90 -6.14 -4.16
N PHE A 226 -1.24 -4.94 -3.70
CA PHE A 226 -2.59 -4.41 -3.80
C PHE A 226 -2.96 -4.04 -5.24
N GLN A 227 -2.04 -3.37 -5.94
CA GLN A 227 -2.22 -3.01 -7.36
C GLN A 227 -2.34 -4.25 -8.25
N LEU A 228 -1.55 -5.31 -7.98
CA LEU A 228 -1.65 -6.58 -8.71
C LEU A 228 -3.05 -7.19 -8.58
N ASN A 229 -3.60 -7.24 -7.37
CA ASN A 229 -4.96 -7.74 -7.16
C ASN A 229 -6.02 -6.91 -7.90
N ALA A 230 -5.87 -5.58 -7.89
CA ALA A 230 -6.79 -4.69 -8.58
C ALA A 230 -6.72 -4.89 -10.10
N VAL A 231 -5.52 -4.91 -10.66
CA VAL A 231 -5.22 -5.18 -12.07
C VAL A 231 -5.81 -6.52 -12.53
N LEU A 232 -5.56 -7.61 -11.79
CA LEU A 232 -6.14 -8.92 -12.12
C LEU A 232 -7.67 -8.87 -12.06
N GLY A 233 -8.24 -8.16 -11.08
CA GLY A 233 -9.67 -7.88 -10.98
C GLY A 233 -10.24 -7.21 -12.23
N GLN A 234 -9.51 -6.25 -12.80
CA GLN A 234 -9.91 -5.54 -14.02
C GLN A 234 -9.84 -6.45 -15.25
N ALA A 235 -8.74 -7.20 -15.41
CA ALA A 235 -8.56 -8.14 -16.50
C ALA A 235 -9.69 -9.20 -16.53
N MET A 236 -10.08 -9.72 -15.36
CA MET A 236 -11.22 -10.65 -15.23
C MET A 236 -12.55 -10.05 -15.69
N ARG A 237 -12.82 -8.79 -15.34
CA ARG A 237 -14.09 -8.12 -15.70
C ARG A 237 -14.19 -7.84 -17.19
N ASN A 238 -13.08 -7.40 -17.79
CA ASN A 238 -13.10 -6.91 -19.16
C ASN A 238 -13.00 -8.05 -20.20
N ARG A 239 -12.69 -9.29 -19.79
CA ARG A 239 -12.57 -10.51 -20.65
C ARG A 239 -11.82 -10.29 -21.97
N ASN A 240 -10.97 -9.26 -22.04
CA ASN A 240 -10.28 -8.87 -23.24
C ASN A 240 -8.93 -9.60 -23.25
N LEU A 241 -8.92 -10.79 -23.87
CA LEU A 241 -7.80 -11.73 -23.88
C LEU A 241 -6.49 -11.12 -24.43
N THR A 242 -6.59 -10.15 -25.34
CA THR A 242 -5.43 -9.43 -25.91
C THR A 242 -4.70 -8.56 -24.90
N ASP A 243 -5.41 -8.02 -23.90
CA ASP A 243 -4.79 -7.31 -22.79
C ASP A 243 -4.22 -8.33 -21.80
N LEU A 244 -4.88 -9.48 -21.61
CA LEU A 244 -4.43 -10.56 -20.72
C LEU A 244 -3.04 -11.08 -21.09
N THR A 245 -2.75 -11.28 -22.38
CA THR A 245 -1.42 -11.69 -22.84
C THR A 245 -0.37 -10.64 -22.51
N LYS A 246 -0.68 -9.34 -22.69
CA LYS A 246 0.23 -8.24 -22.28
C LYS A 246 0.37 -8.12 -20.75
N TYR A 247 -0.67 -8.46 -19.98
CA TYR A 247 -0.60 -8.59 -18.51
C TYR A 247 0.26 -9.78 -18.09
N ILE A 248 0.21 -10.89 -18.83
CA ILE A 248 1.03 -12.08 -18.65
C ILE A 248 2.51 -11.78 -18.96
N ASP A 249 2.78 -11.03 -20.04
CA ASP A 249 4.13 -10.57 -20.42
C ASP A 249 4.76 -9.68 -19.33
N MET A 250 3.97 -8.87 -18.62
CA MET A 250 4.46 -8.09 -17.47
C MET A 250 4.87 -8.94 -16.27
N LEU A 251 4.19 -10.06 -16.06
CA LEU A 251 4.51 -10.97 -14.96
C LEU A 251 5.78 -11.77 -15.28
N GLU A 252 6.28 -11.71 -16.52
CA GLU A 252 7.65 -12.10 -16.86
C GLU A 252 8.71 -11.14 -16.31
N VAL A 253 8.40 -9.89 -15.92
CA VAL A 253 9.32 -9.03 -15.13
C VAL A 253 9.34 -9.47 -13.65
N ALA A 254 9.23 -10.78 -13.44
CA ALA A 254 8.61 -11.45 -12.31
C ALA A 254 8.97 -10.94 -10.91
N PRO A 255 8.00 -11.06 -9.98
CA PRO A 255 8.18 -10.65 -8.60
C PRO A 255 9.22 -11.49 -7.88
N THR A 256 10.18 -10.83 -7.23
CA THR A 256 10.99 -11.41 -6.14
C THR A 256 10.15 -11.71 -4.89
N ASP A 257 8.87 -11.33 -4.87
CA ASP A 257 7.96 -11.48 -3.73
C ASP A 257 7.05 -12.72 -3.86
N PRO A 258 7.17 -13.71 -2.94
CA PRO A 258 6.33 -14.92 -2.93
C PRO A 258 4.83 -14.64 -2.83
N ARG A 259 4.43 -13.53 -2.19
CA ARG A 259 3.00 -13.19 -1.99
C ARG A 259 2.32 -12.88 -3.32
N LYS A 260 3.05 -12.32 -4.28
CA LYS A 260 2.52 -12.05 -5.62
C LYS A 260 2.29 -13.35 -6.39
N VAL A 261 3.19 -14.34 -6.26
CA VAL A 261 2.99 -15.69 -6.84
C VAL A 261 1.74 -16.35 -6.25
N PHE A 262 1.55 -16.25 -4.93
CA PHE A 262 0.34 -16.77 -4.26
C PHE A 262 -0.94 -16.13 -4.80
N ILE A 263 -0.96 -14.81 -5.02
CA ILE A 263 -2.10 -14.12 -5.62
C ILE A 263 -2.42 -14.69 -7.01
N LEU A 264 -1.41 -14.88 -7.86
CA LEU A 264 -1.61 -15.42 -9.21
C LEU A 264 -2.21 -16.83 -9.16
N ILE A 265 -1.66 -17.71 -8.32
CA ILE A 265 -2.19 -19.06 -8.09
C ILE A 265 -3.66 -19.00 -7.66
N SER A 266 -4.00 -18.12 -6.72
CA SER A 266 -5.38 -17.98 -6.23
C SER A 266 -6.39 -17.55 -7.31
N LYS A 267 -5.91 -16.92 -8.39
CA LYS A 267 -6.74 -16.46 -9.51
C LYS A 267 -6.79 -17.42 -10.69
N MET A 268 -5.92 -18.42 -10.74
CA MET A 268 -5.91 -19.42 -11.82
C MET A 268 -7.24 -20.17 -11.98
N GLY A 269 -7.96 -20.42 -10.88
CA GLY A 269 -9.27 -21.10 -10.94
C GLY A 269 -10.33 -20.30 -11.74
N GLN A 270 -10.15 -18.99 -11.86
CA GLN A 270 -11.01 -18.09 -12.64
C GLN A 270 -10.40 -17.72 -13.99
N MET A 271 -9.08 -17.86 -14.14
CA MET A 271 -8.30 -17.49 -15.32
C MET A 271 -7.23 -18.56 -15.61
N PRO A 272 -7.60 -19.68 -16.26
CA PRO A 272 -6.66 -20.75 -16.58
C PRO A 272 -5.45 -20.28 -17.42
N GLU A 273 -5.61 -19.20 -18.18
CA GLU A 273 -4.58 -18.58 -19.02
C GLU A 273 -3.40 -18.03 -18.20
N LEU A 274 -3.57 -17.80 -16.89
CA LEU A 274 -2.49 -17.40 -15.99
C LEU A 274 -1.47 -18.51 -15.72
N LYS A 275 -1.73 -19.75 -16.15
CA LYS A 275 -0.85 -20.91 -15.90
C LYS A 275 0.62 -20.63 -16.24
N GLN A 276 0.91 -20.18 -17.45
CA GLN A 276 2.30 -19.96 -17.88
C GLN A 276 2.96 -18.81 -17.09
N CYS A 277 2.19 -17.77 -16.81
CA CYS A 277 2.62 -16.66 -15.99
C CYS A 277 3.05 -17.11 -14.59
N VAL A 278 2.24 -17.95 -13.93
CA VAL A 278 2.53 -18.42 -12.57
C VAL A 278 3.81 -19.25 -12.56
N ILE A 279 4.00 -20.11 -13.56
CA ILE A 279 5.22 -20.90 -13.75
C ILE A 279 6.43 -19.96 -13.86
N ASN A 280 6.39 -19.00 -14.79
CA ASN A 280 7.48 -18.04 -14.99
C ASN A 280 7.77 -17.22 -13.72
N ALA A 281 6.72 -16.79 -13.02
CA ALA A 281 6.86 -16.03 -11.78
C ALA A 281 7.49 -16.85 -10.65
N ALA A 282 7.09 -18.11 -10.49
CA ALA A 282 7.66 -19.01 -9.48
C ALA A 282 9.14 -19.31 -9.76
N LEU A 283 9.49 -19.61 -11.03
CA LEU A 283 10.86 -19.87 -11.46
C LEU A 283 11.79 -18.68 -11.22
N LYS A 284 11.31 -17.46 -11.46
CA LYS A 284 12.08 -16.23 -11.24
C LYS A 284 12.16 -15.82 -9.77
N CYS A 285 11.10 -16.03 -8.98
CA CYS A 285 11.08 -15.69 -7.55
C CYS A 285 12.11 -16.48 -6.73
N ARG A 286 12.33 -17.76 -7.08
CA ARG A 286 13.27 -18.68 -6.40
C ARG A 286 13.07 -18.86 -4.88
N SER A 287 11.99 -18.32 -4.33
CA SER A 287 11.66 -18.49 -2.92
C SER A 287 11.13 -19.91 -2.66
N PRO A 288 11.55 -20.56 -1.55
CA PRO A 288 11.02 -21.88 -1.16
C PRO A 288 9.49 -21.88 -1.04
N ASP A 289 8.91 -20.82 -0.47
CA ASP A 289 7.46 -20.72 -0.29
C ASP A 289 6.72 -20.61 -1.64
N ALA A 290 7.27 -19.84 -2.58
CA ALA A 290 6.68 -19.68 -3.92
C ALA A 290 6.77 -20.99 -4.71
N LEU A 291 7.91 -21.68 -4.64
CA LEU A 291 8.14 -22.95 -5.32
C LEU A 291 7.31 -24.09 -4.72
N CYS A 292 7.12 -24.15 -3.39
CA CYS A 292 6.18 -25.07 -2.75
C CYS A 292 4.76 -24.95 -3.30
N GLN A 293 4.28 -23.71 -3.41
CA GLN A 293 2.96 -23.47 -3.96
C GLN A 293 2.90 -23.85 -5.44
N ALA A 294 3.87 -23.41 -6.25
CA ALA A 294 3.89 -23.74 -7.68
C ALA A 294 3.98 -25.26 -7.93
N TYR A 295 4.83 -25.98 -7.20
CA TYR A 295 4.98 -27.43 -7.32
C TYR A 295 3.68 -28.18 -7.01
N GLN A 296 2.89 -27.72 -6.04
CA GLN A 296 1.59 -28.32 -5.73
C GLN A 296 0.64 -28.33 -6.94
N PHE A 297 0.66 -27.27 -7.76
CA PHE A 297 -0.21 -27.15 -8.93
C PHE A 297 0.44 -27.62 -10.24
N PHE A 298 1.77 -27.67 -10.30
CA PHE A 298 2.53 -27.92 -11.54
C PHE A 298 3.66 -28.94 -11.35
N HIS A 299 3.42 -30.00 -10.58
CA HIS A 299 4.39 -31.07 -10.36
C HIS A 299 4.84 -31.77 -11.65
N ASP A 300 3.98 -31.79 -12.68
CA ASP A 300 4.30 -32.34 -14.01
C ASP A 300 5.16 -31.39 -14.87
N ASN A 301 5.34 -30.13 -14.44
CA ASN A 301 6.17 -29.19 -15.18
C ASN A 301 7.65 -29.42 -14.83
N VAL A 302 8.43 -29.83 -15.83
CA VAL A 302 9.84 -30.20 -15.67
C VAL A 302 10.69 -29.06 -15.11
N GLU A 303 10.48 -27.81 -15.55
CA GLU A 303 11.26 -26.66 -15.08
C GLU A 303 10.98 -26.37 -13.59
N ILE A 304 9.71 -26.41 -13.19
CA ILE A 304 9.32 -26.25 -11.77
C ILE A 304 9.90 -27.38 -10.94
N GLN A 305 9.80 -28.63 -11.39
CA GLN A 305 10.37 -29.79 -10.69
C GLN A 305 11.89 -29.65 -10.52
N GLN A 306 12.62 -29.31 -11.58
CA GLN A 306 14.07 -29.11 -11.53
C GLN A 306 14.47 -27.98 -10.58
N GLN A 307 13.80 -26.82 -10.68
CA GLN A 307 14.08 -25.68 -9.81
C GLN A 307 13.73 -25.99 -8.35
N TYR A 308 12.63 -26.73 -8.12
CA TYR A 308 12.20 -27.18 -6.81
C TYR A 308 13.24 -28.07 -6.14
N LEU A 309 13.69 -29.11 -6.85
CA LEU A 309 14.70 -30.05 -6.37
C LEU A 309 16.05 -29.36 -6.15
N THR A 310 16.43 -28.43 -7.02
CA THR A 310 17.66 -27.63 -6.87
C THR A 310 17.64 -26.78 -5.61
N VAL A 311 16.53 -26.09 -5.35
CA VAL A 311 16.37 -25.27 -4.14
C VAL A 311 16.32 -26.14 -2.89
N LEU A 312 15.61 -27.28 -2.94
CA LEU A 312 15.57 -28.23 -1.84
C LEU A 312 16.98 -28.77 -1.52
N ALA A 313 17.76 -29.18 -2.53
CA ALA A 313 19.14 -29.63 -2.34
C ALA A 313 19.99 -28.56 -1.63
N ASN A 314 19.88 -27.29 -2.04
CA ASN A 314 20.60 -26.18 -1.40
C ASN A 314 20.18 -25.98 0.06
N ILE A 315 18.88 -26.00 0.37
CA ILE A 315 18.38 -25.83 1.74
C ILE A 315 18.80 -27.03 2.61
N SER A 316 18.68 -28.26 2.10
CA SER A 316 19.11 -29.48 2.79
C SER A 316 20.60 -29.45 3.09
N SER A 317 21.44 -29.08 2.12
CA SER A 317 22.89 -28.94 2.31
C SER A 317 23.23 -27.88 3.36
N ASN A 318 22.58 -26.71 3.29
CA ASN A 318 22.78 -25.65 4.28
C ASN A 318 22.34 -26.09 5.68
N TRP A 319 21.19 -26.75 5.81
CA TRP A 319 20.71 -27.29 7.08
C TRP A 319 21.70 -28.30 7.68
N LEU A 320 22.18 -29.28 6.90
CA LEU A 320 23.13 -30.28 7.37
C LEU A 320 24.45 -29.65 7.84
N ASN A 321 24.97 -28.68 7.09
CA ASN A 321 26.22 -27.99 7.45
C ASN A 321 26.05 -27.13 8.71
N GLN A 322 24.93 -26.43 8.85
CA GLN A 322 24.61 -25.67 10.06
C GLN A 322 24.44 -26.59 11.26
N LEU A 323 23.76 -27.73 11.08
CA LEU A 323 23.55 -28.73 12.11
C LEU A 323 24.87 -29.34 12.57
N LEU A 324 25.76 -29.73 11.65
CA LEU A 324 27.10 -30.24 11.98
C LEU A 324 27.91 -29.19 12.75
N THR A 325 27.87 -27.93 12.31
CA THR A 325 28.55 -26.82 12.99
C THR A 325 27.99 -26.58 14.40
N TYR A 326 26.67 -26.62 14.54
CA TYR A 326 25.99 -26.48 15.83
C TYR A 326 26.38 -27.61 16.79
N LEU A 327 26.34 -28.86 16.32
CA LEU A 327 26.65 -30.04 17.13
C LEU A 327 28.13 -30.10 17.51
N SER A 328 29.03 -29.83 16.56
CA SER A 328 30.48 -29.78 16.83
C SER A 328 30.87 -28.68 17.81
N ARG A 329 30.14 -27.56 17.86
CA ARG A 329 30.40 -26.51 18.86
C ARG A 329 29.73 -26.79 20.20
N LYS A 330 28.49 -27.29 20.19
CA LYS A 330 27.73 -27.60 21.41
C LYS A 330 28.32 -28.77 22.20
N PHE A 331 28.82 -29.78 21.50
CA PHE A 331 29.35 -31.02 22.08
C PHE A 331 30.85 -31.21 21.81
N GLY A 332 31.52 -30.21 21.25
CA GLY A 332 32.97 -30.20 21.07
C GLY A 332 33.72 -29.69 22.29
N PRO A 333 35.06 -29.73 22.25
CA PRO A 333 35.92 -29.35 23.38
C PRO A 333 35.82 -27.86 23.78
N ASP A 334 35.34 -26.99 22.87
CA ASP A 334 35.26 -25.53 23.05
C ASP A 334 33.80 -25.02 23.13
N SER A 335 32.97 -25.61 24.00
CA SER A 335 31.57 -25.23 24.14
C SER A 335 31.41 -23.79 24.68
N THR A 336 30.78 -22.89 23.92
CA THR A 336 30.42 -21.53 24.35
C THR A 336 28.92 -21.26 24.15
N ASP A 337 28.36 -20.14 24.63
CA ASP A 337 26.91 -19.87 24.55
C ASP A 337 26.41 -19.72 23.08
N HIS A 338 25.31 -20.40 22.71
CA HIS A 338 25.00 -20.72 21.30
C HIS A 338 23.56 -20.45 20.82
N ILE A 339 22.78 -19.61 21.52
CA ILE A 339 21.36 -19.35 21.23
C ILE A 339 21.12 -18.91 19.76
N SER A 340 22.03 -18.15 19.16
CA SER A 340 21.89 -17.68 17.77
C SER A 340 22.06 -18.78 16.71
N SER A 341 22.83 -19.84 17.01
CA SER A 341 23.13 -20.92 16.07
C SER A 341 22.02 -21.98 16.02
N GLU A 342 21.34 -22.25 17.14
CA GLU A 342 20.20 -23.18 17.17
C GLU A 342 19.01 -22.63 16.38
N HIS A 343 18.72 -21.32 16.50
CA HIS A 343 17.63 -20.69 15.77
C HIS A 343 17.85 -20.79 14.24
N GLN A 344 19.09 -20.64 13.77
CA GLN A 344 19.41 -20.78 12.34
C GLN A 344 19.20 -22.21 11.84
N VAL A 345 19.69 -23.21 12.58
CA VAL A 345 19.48 -24.64 12.26
C VAL A 345 17.99 -24.96 12.16
N ARG A 346 17.20 -24.54 13.15
CA ARG A 346 15.75 -24.79 13.19
C ARG A 346 15.02 -24.06 12.06
N SER A 347 15.45 -22.86 11.70
CA SER A 347 14.88 -22.11 10.58
C SER A 347 15.13 -22.81 9.24
N SER A 348 16.36 -23.24 8.97
CA SER A 348 16.73 -24.00 7.77
C SER A 348 16.01 -25.35 7.71
N TYR A 349 15.94 -26.07 8.83
CA TYR A 349 15.17 -27.31 8.95
C TYR A 349 13.70 -27.10 8.60
N SER A 350 13.06 -26.06 9.17
CA SER A 350 11.65 -25.76 8.90
C SER A 350 11.39 -25.53 7.41
N GLN A 351 12.29 -24.85 6.70
CA GLN A 351 12.19 -24.67 5.25
C GLN A 351 12.37 -25.97 4.48
N MET A 352 13.37 -26.78 4.83
CA MET A 352 13.61 -28.09 4.22
C MET A 352 12.39 -28.99 4.39
N ARG A 353 11.90 -29.13 5.63
CA ARG A 353 10.76 -29.99 5.96
C ARG A 353 9.50 -29.59 5.21
N LYS A 354 9.21 -28.28 5.16
CA LYS A 354 8.08 -27.74 4.37
C LYS A 354 8.15 -28.14 2.90
N MET A 355 9.34 -28.21 2.31
CA MET A 355 9.51 -28.65 0.94
C MET A 355 9.38 -30.17 0.82
N VAL A 356 10.09 -30.93 1.65
CA VAL A 356 10.03 -32.40 1.63
C VAL A 356 8.60 -32.93 1.82
N ASP A 357 7.81 -32.31 2.69
CA ASP A 357 6.42 -32.74 2.95
C ASP A 357 5.46 -32.48 1.77
N ARG A 358 5.89 -31.78 0.71
CA ARG A 358 5.13 -31.63 -0.54
C ARG A 358 5.43 -32.71 -1.57
N LEU A 359 6.45 -33.51 -1.32
CA LEU A 359 6.83 -34.61 -2.19
C LEU A 359 6.03 -35.86 -1.85
N GLY A 360 5.82 -36.73 -2.85
CA GLY A 360 5.32 -38.07 -2.59
C GLY A 360 6.34 -38.90 -1.80
N GLU A 361 5.86 -39.92 -1.09
CA GLU A 361 6.67 -40.77 -0.21
C GLU A 361 7.90 -41.37 -0.90
N GLU A 362 7.79 -41.75 -2.18
CA GLU A 362 8.91 -42.30 -2.95
C GLU A 362 10.04 -41.27 -3.13
N MET A 363 9.69 -40.04 -3.53
CA MET A 363 10.66 -38.97 -3.73
C MET A 363 11.24 -38.49 -2.40
N LYS A 364 10.42 -38.45 -1.34
CA LYS A 364 10.89 -38.18 0.02
C LYS A 364 11.94 -39.22 0.46
N ARG A 365 11.66 -40.50 0.24
CA ARG A 365 12.62 -41.59 0.52
C ARG A 365 13.90 -41.44 -0.30
N TYR A 366 13.79 -41.14 -1.59
CA TYR A 366 14.94 -40.91 -2.46
C TYR A 366 15.82 -39.76 -1.93
N ILE A 367 15.22 -38.62 -1.56
CA ILE A 367 15.97 -37.50 -1.00
C ILE A 367 16.65 -37.87 0.31
N PHE A 368 15.96 -38.58 1.20
CA PHE A 368 16.57 -39.05 2.44
C PHE A 368 17.72 -40.02 2.19
N GLN A 369 17.62 -40.91 1.20
CA GLN A 369 18.73 -41.77 0.77
C GLN A 369 19.92 -40.95 0.27
N THR A 370 19.69 -39.97 -0.61
CA THR A 370 20.77 -39.08 -1.08
C THR A 370 21.39 -38.26 0.06
N MET A 371 20.61 -37.84 1.05
CA MET A 371 21.13 -37.17 2.25
C MET A 371 21.97 -38.12 3.10
N ALA A 372 21.59 -39.40 3.20
CA ALA A 372 22.34 -40.43 3.91
C ALA A 372 23.74 -40.66 3.32
N GLU A 373 23.91 -40.42 2.03
CA GLU A 373 25.20 -40.51 1.33
C GLU A 373 26.09 -39.26 1.54
N SER A 374 25.59 -38.19 2.16
CA SER A 374 26.36 -36.96 2.34
C SER A 374 27.40 -37.05 3.47
N ASP A 375 28.60 -36.54 3.23
CA ASP A 375 29.70 -36.49 4.22
C ASP A 375 29.30 -35.77 5.52
N SER A 376 28.52 -34.69 5.38
CA SER A 376 28.02 -33.92 6.54
C SER A 376 27.11 -34.80 7.40
N LEU A 377 26.21 -35.58 6.81
CA LEU A 377 25.33 -36.46 7.60
C LEU A 377 26.10 -37.65 8.17
N GLN A 378 27.04 -38.25 7.44
CA GLN A 378 27.92 -39.30 7.95
C GLN A 378 28.69 -38.83 9.20
N SER A 379 29.18 -37.60 9.19
CA SER A 379 29.87 -36.98 10.34
C SER A 379 28.93 -36.79 11.54
N ILE A 380 27.70 -36.31 11.30
CA ILE A 380 26.67 -36.19 12.35
C ILE A 380 26.31 -37.58 12.92
N PHE A 381 26.19 -38.60 12.06
CA PHE A 381 25.89 -39.97 12.46
C PHE A 381 26.99 -40.57 13.35
N LEU A 382 28.27 -40.31 13.05
CA LEU A 382 29.39 -40.73 13.90
C LEU A 382 29.32 -40.07 15.28
N LEU A 383 29.02 -38.77 15.35
CA LEU A 383 28.81 -38.07 16.63
C LEU A 383 27.66 -38.68 17.43
N TYR A 384 26.55 -39.05 16.77
CA TYR A 384 25.45 -39.76 17.41
C TYR A 384 25.83 -41.16 17.91
N LYS A 385 26.46 -41.99 17.07
CA LYS A 385 26.87 -43.38 17.41
C LYS A 385 27.90 -43.42 18.53
N SER A 386 28.76 -42.40 18.64
CA SER A 386 29.73 -42.26 19.73
C SER A 386 29.12 -41.90 21.09
N GLY A 387 27.80 -41.65 21.15
CA GLY A 387 27.10 -41.26 22.37
C GLY A 387 27.30 -39.78 22.75
N ASN A 388 27.92 -38.99 21.88
CA ASN A 388 28.21 -37.56 22.13
C ASN A 388 27.00 -36.65 21.90
N ILE A 389 25.91 -37.16 21.34
CA ILE A 389 24.68 -36.40 21.08
C ILE A 389 23.48 -37.22 21.54
N ASP A 390 22.68 -36.65 22.43
CA ASP A 390 21.35 -37.17 22.74
C ASP A 390 20.28 -36.48 21.86
N LEU A 391 19.67 -37.27 20.98
CA LEU A 391 18.63 -36.81 20.05
C LEU A 391 17.27 -37.03 20.70
N ASN A 392 16.67 -35.94 21.21
CA ASN A 392 15.33 -35.98 21.79
C ASN A 392 14.29 -36.41 20.73
N SER A 393 13.75 -37.62 20.89
CA SER A 393 12.75 -38.20 19.98
C SER A 393 11.41 -37.46 19.95
N ASN A 394 11.18 -36.47 20.81
CA ASN A 394 10.01 -35.58 20.76
C ASN A 394 10.20 -34.40 19.79
N ASP A 395 11.43 -34.09 19.38
CA ASP A 395 11.72 -33.04 18.39
C ASP A 395 11.61 -33.61 16.97
N ASP A 396 10.77 -33.01 16.15
CA ASP A 396 10.54 -33.49 14.78
C ASP A 396 11.81 -33.48 13.93
N MET A 397 12.73 -32.53 14.15
CA MET A 397 14.02 -32.51 13.44
C MET A 397 14.85 -33.75 13.74
N PHE A 398 14.84 -34.17 15.00
CA PHE A 398 15.58 -35.33 15.44
C PHE A 398 14.91 -36.63 15.01
N LYS A 399 13.56 -36.69 14.95
CA LYS A 399 12.85 -37.82 14.33
C LYS A 399 13.24 -38.00 12.87
N ASP A 400 13.24 -36.91 12.09
CA ASP A 400 13.61 -36.98 10.68
C ASP A 400 15.09 -37.36 10.51
N LEU A 401 16.00 -36.88 11.36
CA LEU A 401 17.40 -37.34 11.37
C LEU A 401 17.54 -38.83 11.68
N LEU A 402 16.83 -39.35 12.68
CA LEU A 402 16.85 -40.77 13.02
C LEU A 402 16.33 -41.64 11.87
N LEU A 403 15.31 -41.17 11.15
CA LEU A 403 14.83 -41.83 9.94
C LEU A 403 15.90 -41.88 8.85
N ILE A 404 16.64 -40.79 8.64
CA ILE A 404 17.72 -40.76 7.65
C ILE A 404 18.91 -41.63 8.09
N PHE A 405 19.25 -41.65 9.39
CA PHE A 405 20.31 -42.51 9.91
C PHE A 405 20.04 -44.00 9.71
N ASN A 406 18.79 -44.43 9.79
CA ASN A 406 18.41 -45.82 9.50
C ASN A 406 18.64 -46.22 8.03
N LEU A 407 18.89 -45.25 7.14
CA LEU A 407 19.23 -45.47 5.74
C LEU A 407 20.75 -45.51 5.51
N ILE A 408 21.56 -45.13 6.49
CA ILE A 408 23.02 -45.21 6.39
C ILE A 408 23.42 -46.69 6.52
N PRO A 409 24.10 -47.29 5.51
CA PRO A 409 24.58 -48.65 5.63
C PRO A 409 25.58 -48.72 6.79
N VAL A 410 25.31 -49.63 7.74
CA VAL A 410 26.23 -49.91 8.84
C VAL A 410 27.48 -50.57 8.25
N GLN A 411 28.56 -49.81 8.14
CA GLN A 411 29.89 -50.34 7.83
C GLN A 411 30.51 -51.02 9.05
#